data_AF-A0A7V9ES96-F1
#
_entry.id   AF-A0A7V9ES96-F1
#
_cell.length_a   1.000
_cell.length_b   1.000
_cell.length_c   1.000
_cell.angle_alpha   90.00
_cell.angle_beta   90.00
_cell.angle_gamma   90.00
#
_symmetry.space_group_name_H-M   'P 1'
#
loop_
_entity.id
_entity.type
_entity.pdbx_description
1 polymer ?
#
loop_
_entity_poly.entity_id
_entity_poly.type
_entity_poly.pdbx_seq_one_letter_code
_entity_poly.pdbx_strand_id
1 'polypeptide(L)'
;MKTRMRYLFLPVIASTFMCGAAFAAPGDLYVAENGMVVGNSIVKFTPDGARSTFASGFVTPAGMAFDRLSNLYVADGGDATIYKVGQTGEKTPFASGFQGLAGLAFDSAGNLFAAEPGAGIISKLESDGTKTTFASNLNSPNALAFDKSGNLYVSETAGGTISRLGPDGVRSTFASGLGSPAGIAFDAAGNLYEADSATGAIFRFTADGTKSTFASGFGFVGPLAFDTSGNLFAGTFDRILKFAPDGTSTNFGGTIISGAFAFEPLPEKLRNISARALVGTGDDVLIGGFIVGGNALANNAVVARAIGPSLAQAGLTNPLADPTLELRDASGGIVIANDDWQDTQEDQITESGLAPTDPNESAVYATLPAGNYTAVVRGVGETTGTALVEIYSIGQ
;
A
#
# COMPACT_ATOMS: atom_id res chain seq x y z
N MET A 1 -66.28 -15.08 8.65
CA MET A 1 -64.88 -14.92 9.13
C MET A 1 -64.32 -13.62 8.56
N LYS A 2 -64.24 -12.57 9.38
CA LYS A 2 -63.62 -11.28 9.04
C LYS A 2 -62.24 -11.26 9.69
N THR A 3 -61.17 -11.28 8.91
CA THR A 3 -59.81 -11.12 9.44
C THR A 3 -59.33 -9.72 9.04
N ARG A 4 -59.19 -8.85 10.04
CA ARG A 4 -58.65 -7.49 9.90
C ARG A 4 -57.13 -7.58 9.76
N MET A 5 -56.58 -7.03 8.69
CA MET A 5 -55.15 -6.77 8.55
C MET A 5 -54.88 -5.38 9.18
N ARG A 6 -54.15 -5.35 10.31
CA ARG A 6 -53.68 -4.12 10.95
C ARG A 6 -52.36 -3.72 10.30
N TYR A 7 -52.34 -2.61 9.58
CA TYR A 7 -51.10 -1.94 9.18
C TYR A 7 -50.60 -1.10 10.36
N LEU A 8 -49.43 -1.46 10.90
CA LEU A 8 -48.70 -0.65 11.86
C LEU A 8 -47.74 0.24 11.06
N PHE A 9 -48.07 1.52 10.92
CA PHE A 9 -47.15 2.54 10.45
C PHE A 9 -46.10 2.80 11.55
N LEU A 10 -44.86 2.36 11.35
CA LEU A 10 -43.71 2.91 12.06
C LEU A 10 -43.15 4.07 11.20
N PRO A 11 -43.03 5.30 11.72
CA PRO A 11 -42.24 6.32 11.05
C PRO A 11 -40.76 5.96 11.21
N VAL A 12 -40.09 5.70 10.08
CA VAL A 12 -38.63 5.73 10.03
C VAL A 12 -38.23 7.19 10.19
N ILE A 13 -37.78 7.54 11.40
CA ILE A 13 -37.04 8.77 11.62
C ILE A 13 -35.71 8.58 10.88
N ALA A 14 -35.59 9.21 9.72
CA ALA A 14 -34.31 9.41 9.06
C ALA A 14 -33.46 10.29 9.97
N SER A 15 -32.70 9.67 10.89
CA SER A 15 -31.58 10.32 11.52
C SER A 15 -30.50 10.46 10.44
N THR A 16 -30.31 11.68 9.96
CA THR A 16 -29.12 12.07 9.23
C THR A 16 -27.91 11.94 10.16
N PHE A 17 -27.39 10.73 10.30
CA PHE A 17 -25.98 10.56 10.60
C PHE A 17 -25.22 10.82 9.30
N MET A 18 -24.83 12.08 9.09
CA MET A 18 -23.57 12.31 8.39
C MET A 18 -22.46 11.84 9.34
N CYS A 19 -22.21 10.53 9.35
CA CYS A 19 -20.92 10.04 9.79
C CYS A 19 -19.99 10.22 8.58
N GLY A 20 -19.34 11.38 8.51
CA GLY A 20 -18.15 11.55 7.69
C GLY A 20 -17.03 10.72 8.28
N ALA A 21 -17.13 9.39 8.19
CA ALA A 21 -15.97 8.53 8.23
C ALA A 21 -15.24 8.81 6.91
N ALA A 22 -14.39 9.85 6.93
CA ALA A 22 -13.41 10.05 5.89
C ALA A 22 -12.55 8.79 5.91
N PHE A 23 -12.82 7.89 4.96
CA PHE A 23 -12.00 6.72 4.73
C PHE A 23 -10.52 7.15 4.68
N ALA A 24 -9.65 6.28 5.17
CA ALA A 24 -8.21 6.33 4.97
C ALA A 24 -7.94 6.63 3.48
N ALA A 25 -7.33 7.79 3.19
CA ALA A 25 -7.08 8.24 1.83
C ALA A 25 -5.62 7.92 1.50
N PRO A 26 -5.36 7.30 0.34
CA PRO A 26 -4.00 6.98 -0.09
C PRO A 26 -3.06 8.20 0.04
N GLY A 27 -1.95 8.06 0.77
CA GLY A 27 -1.00 9.16 0.99
C GLY A 27 -1.22 9.98 2.27
N ASP A 28 -2.16 9.59 3.14
CA ASP A 28 -2.28 10.16 4.48
C ASP A 28 -1.09 9.78 5.38
N LEU A 29 -0.64 10.72 6.21
CA LEU A 29 0.40 10.50 7.22
C LEU A 29 -0.24 10.12 8.56
N TYR A 30 0.13 8.96 9.09
CA TYR A 30 -0.24 8.50 10.42
C TYR A 30 0.90 8.77 11.39
N VAL A 31 0.56 9.28 12.57
CA VAL A 31 1.52 9.66 13.60
C VAL A 31 1.13 9.09 14.95
N ALA A 32 2.07 8.40 15.59
CA ALA A 32 1.94 8.01 16.98
C ALA A 32 2.17 9.24 17.86
N GLU A 33 1.13 9.67 18.57
CA GLU A 33 1.16 10.81 19.47
C GLU A 33 1.25 10.33 20.92
N ASN A 34 2.31 10.77 21.61
CA ASN A 34 2.50 10.55 23.03
C ASN A 34 2.10 11.83 23.79
N GLY A 35 0.80 12.02 23.97
CA GLY A 35 0.22 13.26 24.50
C GLY A 35 0.06 13.25 26.02
N MET A 36 0.51 14.31 26.70
CA MET A 36 0.24 14.53 28.14
C MET A 36 -1.22 14.89 28.45
N VAL A 37 -2.02 15.31 27.46
CA VAL A 37 -3.36 15.93 27.68
C VAL A 37 -4.53 15.10 27.11
N VAL A 38 -4.36 14.42 25.97
CA VAL A 38 -5.42 13.66 25.27
C VAL A 38 -5.25 12.13 25.34
N GLY A 39 -4.24 11.66 26.08
CA GLY A 39 -3.85 10.25 26.10
C GLY A 39 -3.13 9.85 24.81
N ASN A 40 -2.49 8.68 24.83
CA ASN A 40 -1.68 8.23 23.70
C ASN A 40 -2.57 7.68 22.58
N SER A 41 -2.36 8.18 21.37
CA SER A 41 -3.24 7.94 20.22
C SER A 41 -2.46 7.87 18.92
N ILE A 42 -3.12 7.35 17.87
CA ILE A 42 -2.66 7.52 16.49
C ILE A 42 -3.51 8.63 15.88
N VAL A 43 -2.85 9.68 15.42
CA VAL A 43 -3.47 10.76 14.67
C VAL A 43 -3.16 10.61 13.18
N LYS A 44 -4.06 11.11 12.36
CA LYS A 44 -4.00 11.04 10.91
C LYS A 44 -3.95 12.47 10.36
N PHE A 45 -3.08 12.70 9.38
CA PHE A 45 -2.96 13.92 8.63
C PHE A 45 -3.22 13.65 7.15
N THR A 46 -4.14 14.40 6.56
CA THR A 46 -4.33 14.41 5.10
C THR A 46 -3.15 15.08 4.38
N PRO A 47 -2.99 14.95 3.05
CA PRO A 47 -1.86 15.55 2.34
C PRO A 47 -1.79 17.08 2.43
N ASP A 48 -2.92 17.74 2.69
CA ASP A 48 -3.02 19.18 2.96
C ASP A 48 -2.82 19.54 4.46
N GLY A 49 -2.58 18.54 5.31
CA GLY A 49 -2.24 18.70 6.73
C GLY A 49 -3.43 18.76 7.68
N ALA A 50 -4.65 18.43 7.23
CA ALA A 50 -5.81 18.38 8.12
C ALA A 50 -5.69 17.19 9.09
N ARG A 51 -5.83 17.46 10.38
CA ARG A 51 -5.60 16.50 11.47
C ARG A 51 -6.91 15.89 11.97
N SER A 52 -6.91 14.59 12.23
CA SER A 52 -7.96 13.89 12.99
C SER A 52 -7.37 12.77 13.87
N THR A 53 -8.09 12.36 14.91
CA THR A 53 -7.72 11.16 15.69
C THR A 53 -8.21 9.92 14.93
N PHE A 54 -7.31 8.96 14.69
CA PHE A 54 -7.64 7.71 14.00
C PHE A 54 -7.92 6.56 14.98
N ALA A 55 -7.03 6.36 15.95
CA ALA A 55 -7.15 5.29 16.93
C ALA A 55 -6.64 5.74 18.30
N SER A 56 -7.17 5.18 19.38
CA SER A 56 -6.84 5.57 20.76
C SER A 56 -6.71 4.38 21.70
N GLY A 57 -6.36 4.66 22.95
CA GLY A 57 -6.26 3.65 24.01
C GLY A 57 -4.94 2.89 24.02
N PHE A 58 -3.87 3.46 23.45
CA PHE A 58 -2.52 2.92 23.54
C PHE A 58 -1.84 3.33 24.85
N VAL A 59 -0.89 2.54 25.33
CA VAL A 59 -0.08 2.85 26.51
C VAL A 59 1.15 3.65 26.12
N THR A 60 1.92 3.22 25.12
CA THR A 60 3.07 3.95 24.57
C THR A 60 3.29 3.51 23.11
N PRO A 61 2.58 4.09 22.14
CA PRO A 61 2.78 3.80 20.73
C PRO A 61 4.16 4.31 20.28
N ALA A 62 5.05 3.38 19.94
CA ALA A 62 6.48 3.64 19.72
C ALA A 62 6.93 3.39 18.27
N GLY A 63 6.23 2.53 17.53
CA GLY A 63 6.52 2.25 16.12
C GLY A 63 5.27 1.88 15.35
N MET A 64 5.32 2.08 14.04
CA MET A 64 4.18 1.86 13.16
C MET A 64 4.63 1.39 11.78
N ALA A 65 3.85 0.51 11.17
CA ALA A 65 4.03 0.12 9.77
C ALA A 65 2.68 -0.32 9.17
N PHE A 66 2.47 -0.04 7.89
CA PHE A 66 1.33 -0.57 7.15
C PHE A 66 1.69 -1.87 6.44
N ASP A 67 0.75 -2.81 6.38
CA ASP A 67 0.81 -3.90 5.40
C ASP A 67 0.30 -3.43 4.02
N ARG A 68 0.43 -4.29 3.00
CA ARG A 68 -0.03 -3.99 1.63
C ARG A 68 -1.55 -3.86 1.48
N LEU A 69 -2.31 -4.30 2.48
CA LEU A 69 -3.77 -4.23 2.50
C LEU A 69 -4.26 -2.99 3.27
N SER A 70 -3.36 -2.05 3.56
CA SER A 70 -3.61 -0.83 4.33
C SER A 70 -4.09 -1.09 5.77
N ASN A 71 -3.70 -2.21 6.37
CA ASN A 71 -3.83 -2.37 7.82
C ASN A 71 -2.62 -1.77 8.52
N LEU A 72 -2.86 -0.95 9.54
CA LEU A 72 -1.80 -0.36 10.35
C LEU A 72 -1.43 -1.30 11.49
N TYR A 73 -0.14 -1.56 11.68
CA TYR A 73 0.39 -2.27 12.83
C TYR A 73 1.10 -1.27 13.73
N VAL A 74 0.76 -1.27 15.03
CA VAL A 74 1.29 -0.34 16.03
C VAL A 74 1.99 -1.12 17.12
N ALA A 75 3.27 -0.81 17.32
CA ALA A 75 4.05 -1.28 18.44
C ALA A 75 3.70 -0.46 19.69
N ASP A 76 3.01 -1.08 20.64
CA ASP A 76 2.72 -0.47 21.94
C ASP A 76 3.74 -0.94 22.97
N GLY A 77 4.79 -0.13 23.15
CA GLY A 77 5.92 -0.46 24.03
C GLY A 77 5.54 -0.53 25.50
N GLY A 78 4.51 0.20 25.92
CA GLY A 78 4.02 0.21 27.30
C GLY A 78 3.17 -1.02 27.64
N ASP A 79 2.62 -1.68 26.61
CA ASP A 79 1.77 -2.87 26.74
C ASP A 79 2.44 -4.15 26.19
N ALA A 80 3.70 -4.05 25.76
CA ALA A 80 4.48 -5.15 25.19
C ALA A 80 3.71 -5.94 24.10
N THR A 81 2.88 -5.23 23.33
CA THR A 81 1.93 -5.80 22.37
C THR A 81 1.96 -5.02 21.06
N ILE A 82 1.98 -5.75 19.96
CA ILE A 82 1.72 -5.18 18.64
C ILE A 82 0.22 -5.28 18.39
N TYR A 83 -0.40 -4.16 18.06
CA TYR A 83 -1.81 -4.08 17.71
C TYR A 83 -1.98 -3.94 16.20
N LYS A 84 -2.92 -4.69 15.61
CA LYS A 84 -3.44 -4.43 14.28
C LYS A 84 -4.61 -3.45 14.38
N VAL A 85 -4.54 -2.35 13.64
CA VAL A 85 -5.57 -1.32 13.58
C VAL A 85 -6.22 -1.36 12.20
N GLY A 86 -7.52 -1.65 12.17
CA GLY A 86 -8.30 -1.68 10.94
C GLY A 86 -8.54 -0.29 10.37
N GLN A 87 -9.06 -0.22 9.15
CA GLN A 87 -9.28 1.03 8.40
C GLN A 87 -10.23 2.02 9.08
N THR A 88 -11.02 1.56 10.05
CA THR A 88 -11.95 2.37 10.86
C THR A 88 -11.39 2.78 12.23
N GLY A 89 -10.12 2.46 12.52
CA GLY A 89 -9.46 2.80 13.78
C GLY A 89 -9.65 1.78 14.92
N GLU A 90 -10.39 0.70 14.69
CA GLU A 90 -10.51 -0.41 15.66
C GLU A 90 -9.18 -1.14 15.79
N LYS A 91 -8.67 -1.28 17.03
CA LYS A 91 -7.44 -2.03 17.31
C LYS A 91 -7.72 -3.41 17.89
N THR A 92 -6.97 -4.40 17.44
CA THR A 92 -6.99 -5.79 17.92
C THR A 92 -5.57 -6.27 18.23
N PRO A 93 -5.34 -7.06 19.31
CA PRO A 93 -4.01 -7.59 19.59
C PRO A 93 -3.56 -8.52 18.46
N PHE A 94 -2.36 -8.31 17.93
CA PHE A 94 -1.76 -9.16 16.89
C PHE A 94 -0.75 -10.14 17.49
N ALA A 95 0.17 -9.64 18.30
CA ALA A 95 1.17 -10.44 19.01
C ALA A 95 1.57 -9.74 20.31
N SER A 96 1.99 -10.49 21.33
CA SER A 96 2.37 -9.94 22.64
C SER A 96 3.62 -10.58 23.24
N GLY A 97 3.99 -10.12 24.45
CA GLY A 97 5.11 -10.67 25.22
C GLY A 97 6.48 -10.21 24.70
N PHE A 98 6.57 -8.98 24.18
CA PHE A 98 7.82 -8.37 23.71
C PHE A 98 8.60 -7.70 24.85
N GLN A 99 9.93 -7.65 24.74
CA GLN A 99 10.79 -6.97 25.72
C GLN A 99 11.12 -5.55 25.27
N GLY A 100 10.13 -4.68 25.43
CA GLY A 100 10.12 -3.37 24.80
C GLY A 100 9.79 -3.48 23.32
N LEU A 101 9.06 -2.50 22.78
CA LEU A 101 8.80 -2.39 21.36
C LEU A 101 9.20 -0.99 20.91
N ALA A 102 9.89 -0.93 19.79
CA ALA A 102 10.23 0.31 19.10
C ALA A 102 9.71 0.24 17.66
N GLY A 103 10.58 0.34 16.66
CA GLY A 103 10.23 0.35 15.25
C GLY A 103 9.65 -0.96 14.74
N LEU A 104 8.80 -0.81 13.73
CA LEU A 104 8.17 -1.87 12.95
C LEU A 104 8.50 -1.67 11.47
N ALA A 105 8.68 -2.75 10.73
CA ALA A 105 8.80 -2.70 9.27
C ALA A 105 8.29 -4.00 8.62
N PHE A 106 7.63 -3.90 7.47
CA PHE A 106 7.29 -5.04 6.64
C PHE A 106 8.35 -5.28 5.58
N ASP A 107 8.68 -6.54 5.32
CA ASP A 107 9.44 -6.93 4.12
C ASP A 107 8.53 -7.03 2.88
N SER A 108 9.14 -7.26 1.72
CA SER A 108 8.39 -7.43 0.47
C SER A 108 7.65 -8.78 0.37
N ALA A 109 7.78 -9.70 1.34
CA ALA A 109 6.96 -10.90 1.40
C ALA A 109 5.71 -10.70 2.29
N GLY A 110 5.66 -9.61 3.07
CA GLY A 110 4.57 -9.33 4.00
C GLY A 110 4.84 -9.82 5.43
N ASN A 111 6.09 -10.19 5.75
CA ASN A 111 6.48 -10.52 7.12
C ASN A 111 6.74 -9.24 7.90
N LEU A 112 6.29 -9.19 9.16
CA LEU A 112 6.52 -8.04 10.04
C LEU A 112 7.79 -8.24 10.86
N PHE A 113 8.62 -7.21 10.92
CA PHE A 113 9.82 -7.17 11.77
C PHE A 113 9.62 -6.14 12.87
N ALA A 114 10.03 -6.49 14.09
CA ALA A 114 9.88 -5.65 15.27
C ALA A 114 11.21 -5.53 16.03
N ALA A 115 11.57 -4.31 16.40
CA ALA A 115 12.72 -4.03 17.24
C ALA A 115 12.34 -4.21 18.72
N GLU A 116 13.12 -5.03 19.44
CA GLU A 116 12.96 -5.26 20.89
C GLU A 116 14.19 -4.73 21.64
N PRO A 117 14.22 -3.42 21.98
CA PRO A 117 15.39 -2.81 22.59
C PRO A 117 15.77 -3.40 23.94
N GLY A 118 14.81 -3.89 24.72
CA GLY A 118 15.05 -4.52 26.02
C GLY A 118 15.72 -5.89 25.92
N ALA A 119 15.46 -6.62 24.84
CA ALA A 119 16.11 -7.91 24.55
C ALA A 119 17.36 -7.77 23.65
N GLY A 120 17.54 -6.64 22.97
CA GLY A 120 18.63 -6.44 22.00
C GLY A 120 18.47 -7.34 20.77
N ILE A 121 17.23 -7.57 20.33
CA ILE A 121 16.92 -8.45 19.20
C ILE A 121 15.99 -7.76 18.18
N ILE A 122 15.96 -8.32 16.98
CA ILE A 122 14.89 -8.13 16.01
C ILE A 122 14.06 -9.41 15.96
N SER A 123 12.76 -9.29 16.20
CA SER A 123 11.80 -10.36 15.99
C SER A 123 11.22 -10.29 14.59
N LYS A 124 11.07 -11.44 13.92
CA LYS A 124 10.28 -11.62 12.71
C LYS A 124 8.96 -12.30 13.08
N LEU A 125 7.86 -11.76 12.57
CA LEU A 125 6.52 -12.24 12.78
C LEU A 125 5.89 -12.67 11.45
N GLU A 126 5.29 -13.85 11.47
CA GLU A 126 4.47 -14.38 10.39
C GLU A 126 3.04 -13.78 10.45
N SER A 127 2.22 -14.01 9.41
CA SER A 127 0.89 -13.40 9.29
C SER A 127 -0.10 -13.79 10.41
N ASP A 128 0.17 -14.88 11.14
CA ASP A 128 -0.62 -15.35 12.28
C ASP A 128 -0.15 -14.80 13.63
N GLY A 129 0.90 -13.96 13.64
CA GLY A 129 1.48 -13.39 14.86
C GLY A 129 2.56 -14.25 15.52
N THR A 130 2.87 -15.44 14.96
CA THR A 130 3.98 -16.27 15.42
C THR A 130 5.29 -15.52 15.26
N LYS A 131 6.05 -15.35 16.36
CA LYS A 131 7.33 -14.64 16.36
C LYS A 131 8.54 -15.57 16.47
N THR A 132 9.59 -15.23 15.74
CA THR A 132 10.91 -15.87 15.80
C THR A 132 11.99 -14.80 15.91
N THR A 133 13.15 -15.14 16.49
CA THR A 133 14.28 -14.21 16.52
C THR A 133 14.99 -14.20 15.16
N PHE A 134 15.01 -13.04 14.51
CA PHE A 134 15.72 -12.84 13.24
C PHE A 134 17.18 -12.46 13.45
N ALA A 135 17.44 -11.60 14.43
CA ALA A 135 18.79 -11.17 14.77
C ALA A 135 18.91 -10.83 16.26
N SER A 136 20.13 -10.98 16.80
CA SER A 136 20.44 -10.78 18.21
C SER A 136 21.69 -9.95 18.41
N ASN A 137 21.97 -9.61 19.67
CA ASN A 137 23.13 -8.83 20.10
C ASN A 137 23.16 -7.41 19.52
N LEU A 138 21.98 -6.81 19.32
CA LEU A 138 21.84 -5.41 18.94
C LEU A 138 21.88 -4.51 20.18
N ASN A 139 22.45 -3.32 20.04
CA ASN A 139 22.59 -2.36 21.12
C ASN A 139 21.45 -1.33 21.07
N SER A 140 20.35 -1.66 21.76
CA SER A 140 19.13 -0.86 21.79
C SER A 140 18.59 -0.53 20.37
N PRO A 141 18.21 -1.57 19.60
CA PRO A 141 17.61 -1.39 18.29
C PRO A 141 16.34 -0.54 18.38
N ASN A 142 16.20 0.45 17.49
CA ASN A 142 15.11 1.41 17.52
C ASN A 142 14.29 1.38 16.22
N ALA A 143 14.74 2.04 15.16
CA ALA A 143 14.02 2.12 13.89
C ALA A 143 14.48 1.05 12.89
N LEU A 144 13.55 0.64 12.02
CA LEU A 144 13.71 -0.41 11.03
C LEU A 144 13.32 0.13 9.65
N ALA A 145 14.11 -0.18 8.62
CA ALA A 145 13.75 0.12 7.23
C ALA A 145 14.36 -0.92 6.28
N PHE A 146 13.58 -1.38 5.30
CA PHE A 146 14.09 -2.25 4.25
C PHE A 146 14.56 -1.44 3.05
N ASP A 147 15.67 -1.88 2.42
CA ASP A 147 16.02 -1.43 1.07
C ASP A 147 15.28 -2.25 0.00
N LYS A 148 15.39 -1.81 -1.27
CA LYS A 148 14.75 -2.49 -2.41
C LYS A 148 15.30 -3.90 -2.69
N SER A 149 16.45 -4.24 -2.13
CA SER A 149 17.07 -5.57 -2.26
C SER A 149 16.67 -6.51 -1.12
N GLY A 150 15.85 -6.05 -0.17
CA GLY A 150 15.39 -6.84 0.97
C GLY A 150 16.35 -6.88 2.16
N ASN A 151 17.37 -6.01 2.19
CA ASN A 151 18.22 -5.87 3.39
C ASN A 151 17.50 -5.01 4.43
N LEU A 152 17.54 -5.43 5.69
CA LEU A 152 17.01 -4.69 6.82
C LEU A 152 18.08 -3.77 7.40
N TYR A 153 17.77 -2.48 7.51
CA TYR A 153 18.59 -1.50 8.21
C TYR A 153 17.98 -1.22 9.57
N VAL A 154 18.84 -1.13 10.58
CA VAL A 154 18.46 -0.98 11.98
C VAL A 154 19.28 0.13 12.60
N SER A 155 18.63 1.13 13.18
CA SER A 155 19.31 2.11 14.04
C SER A 155 19.52 1.50 15.43
N GLU A 156 20.75 1.57 15.92
CA GLU A 156 21.13 1.11 17.26
C GLU A 156 21.51 2.34 18.09
N THR A 157 20.53 2.86 18.82
CA THR A 157 20.62 4.17 19.51
C THR A 157 21.81 4.23 20.45
N ALA A 158 21.93 3.24 21.36
CA ALA A 158 23.03 3.16 22.31
C ALA A 158 24.36 2.74 21.67
N GLY A 159 24.31 2.15 20.45
CA GLY A 159 25.50 1.80 19.68
C GLY A 159 26.08 2.96 18.87
N GLY A 160 25.28 4.00 18.57
CA GLY A 160 25.70 5.06 17.65
C GLY A 160 25.95 4.53 16.22
N THR A 161 25.25 3.45 15.84
CA THR A 161 25.45 2.74 14.57
C THR A 161 24.15 2.50 13.83
N ILE A 162 24.28 2.30 12.51
CA ILE A 162 23.25 1.67 11.68
C ILE A 162 23.79 0.30 11.27
N SER A 163 23.08 -0.76 11.63
CA SER A 163 23.36 -2.11 11.15
C SER A 163 22.61 -2.39 9.86
N ARG A 164 23.22 -3.15 8.95
CA ARG A 164 22.58 -3.77 7.79
C ARG A 164 22.55 -5.28 7.98
N LEU A 165 21.38 -5.87 7.87
CA LEU A 165 21.15 -7.31 7.92
C LEU A 165 20.67 -7.80 6.56
N GLY A 166 21.31 -8.83 6.03
CA GLY A 166 20.85 -9.51 4.82
C GLY A 166 19.52 -10.25 5.05
N PRO A 167 18.85 -10.72 3.99
CA PRO A 167 17.64 -11.55 4.11
C PRO A 167 17.86 -12.84 4.93
N ASP A 168 19.10 -13.29 5.03
CA ASP A 168 19.56 -14.44 5.83
C ASP A 168 19.86 -14.07 7.30
N GLY A 169 19.68 -12.81 7.69
CA GLY A 169 19.97 -12.30 9.03
C GLY A 169 21.45 -11.98 9.26
N VAL A 170 22.33 -12.11 8.25
CA VAL A 170 23.76 -11.81 8.41
C VAL A 170 23.95 -10.31 8.59
N ARG A 171 24.50 -9.93 9.75
CA ARG A 171 24.68 -8.55 10.16
C ARG A 171 26.04 -7.98 9.76
N SER A 172 26.03 -6.73 9.32
CA SER A 172 27.20 -5.88 9.07
C SER A 172 26.93 -4.46 9.55
N THR A 173 27.97 -3.66 9.77
CA THR A 173 27.82 -2.23 10.10
C THR A 173 27.75 -1.41 8.82
N PHE A 174 26.67 -0.65 8.64
CA PHE A 174 26.50 0.28 7.52
C PHE A 174 27.07 1.66 7.84
N ALA A 175 26.78 2.19 9.04
CA ALA A 175 27.28 3.47 9.51
C ALA A 175 27.65 3.42 10.99
N SER A 176 28.59 4.26 11.41
CA SER A 176 29.05 4.38 12.80
C SER A 176 29.41 5.83 13.14
N GLY A 177 29.64 6.11 14.43
CA GLY A 177 29.97 7.46 14.90
C GLY A 177 28.78 8.42 14.86
N LEU A 178 27.56 7.89 15.03
CA LEU A 178 26.33 8.67 15.18
C LEU A 178 26.09 8.93 16.67
N GLY A 179 25.46 10.06 16.98
CA GLY A 179 25.21 10.48 18.37
C GLY A 179 24.14 9.62 19.03
N SER A 180 22.96 9.57 18.45
CA SER A 180 21.85 8.71 18.88
C SER A 180 20.89 8.52 17.71
N PRO A 181 21.15 7.51 16.83
CA PRO A 181 20.35 7.32 15.63
C PRO A 181 18.94 6.87 15.99
N ALA A 182 17.96 7.71 15.71
CA ALA A 182 16.56 7.49 16.02
C ALA A 182 15.84 6.90 14.80
N GLY A 183 15.15 7.74 14.01
CA GLY A 183 14.44 7.34 12.80
C GLY A 183 15.37 7.13 11.61
N ILE A 184 15.02 6.18 10.75
CA ILE A 184 15.66 5.95 9.45
C ILE A 184 14.62 5.78 8.35
N ALA A 185 14.90 6.26 7.13
CA ALA A 185 14.04 6.08 5.97
C ALA A 185 14.85 6.09 4.68
N PHE A 186 14.39 5.35 3.65
CA PHE A 186 14.97 5.39 2.31
C PHE A 186 14.19 6.34 1.41
N ASP A 187 14.92 7.09 0.58
CA ASP A 187 14.31 7.76 -0.57
C ASP A 187 14.14 6.80 -1.77
N ALA A 188 13.44 7.27 -2.80
CA ALA A 188 13.20 6.47 -4.01
C ALA A 188 14.48 6.11 -4.78
N ALA A 189 15.58 6.83 -4.58
CA ALA A 189 16.88 6.56 -5.18
C ALA A 189 17.72 5.55 -4.37
N GLY A 190 17.27 5.15 -3.17
CA GLY A 190 17.97 4.22 -2.30
C GLY A 190 18.99 4.89 -1.37
N ASN A 191 18.91 6.21 -1.17
CA ASN A 191 19.69 6.87 -0.12
C ASN A 191 18.98 6.71 1.22
N LEU A 192 19.75 6.39 2.27
CA LEU A 192 19.25 6.31 3.64
C LEU A 192 19.36 7.67 4.33
N TYR A 193 18.28 8.11 4.95
CA TYR A 193 18.22 9.28 5.81
C TYR A 193 18.12 8.80 7.24
N GLU A 194 18.89 9.39 8.13
CA GLU A 194 18.89 9.09 9.55
C GLU A 194 18.71 10.38 10.35
N ALA A 195 17.90 10.27 11.40
CA ALA A 195 17.65 11.32 12.37
C ALA A 195 18.56 11.12 13.58
N ASP A 196 19.58 11.95 13.69
CA ASP A 196 20.49 11.94 14.83
C ASP A 196 19.89 12.79 15.95
N SER A 197 19.22 12.11 16.88
CA SER A 197 18.45 12.74 17.96
C SER A 197 19.32 13.49 18.97
N ALA A 198 20.60 13.15 19.09
CA ALA A 198 21.53 13.81 20.02
C ALA A 198 22.04 15.15 19.46
N THR A 199 22.24 15.22 18.14
CA THR A 199 22.74 16.44 17.48
C THR A 199 21.62 17.29 16.89
N GLY A 200 20.42 16.73 16.70
CA GLY A 200 19.32 17.38 15.99
C GLY A 200 19.62 17.56 14.50
N ALA A 201 20.42 16.67 13.92
CA ALA A 201 20.76 16.65 12.50
C ALA A 201 20.06 15.49 11.78
N ILE A 202 19.79 15.69 10.50
CA ILE A 202 19.39 14.63 9.58
C ILE A 202 20.60 14.35 8.68
N PHE A 203 21.15 13.15 8.76
CA PHE A 203 22.23 12.71 7.89
C PHE A 203 21.67 11.93 6.71
N ARG A 204 22.29 12.11 5.54
CA ARG A 204 22.02 11.34 4.33
C ARG A 204 23.22 10.45 4.03
N PHE A 205 22.94 9.20 3.72
CA PHE A 205 23.90 8.20 3.26
C PHE A 205 23.50 7.76 1.86
N THR A 206 24.43 7.84 0.92
CA THR A 206 24.27 7.20 -0.38
C THR A 206 24.32 5.68 -0.25
N ALA A 207 23.93 4.96 -1.30
CA ALA A 207 23.92 3.49 -1.28
C ALA A 207 25.30 2.85 -0.99
N ASP A 208 26.39 3.57 -1.27
CA ASP A 208 27.77 3.18 -0.94
C ASP A 208 28.20 3.55 0.50
N GLY A 209 27.32 4.17 1.28
CA GLY A 209 27.56 4.58 2.67
C GLY A 209 28.18 5.96 2.84
N THR A 210 28.36 6.76 1.78
CA THR A 210 28.93 8.11 1.91
C THR A 210 27.99 9.03 2.69
N LYS A 211 28.44 9.51 3.86
CA LYS A 211 27.70 10.38 4.76
C LYS A 211 27.78 11.86 4.34
N SER A 212 26.65 12.54 4.40
CA SER A 212 26.52 14.00 4.28
C SER A 212 25.45 14.53 5.24
N THR A 213 25.49 15.82 5.58
CA THR A 213 24.41 16.48 6.34
C THR A 213 23.33 16.93 5.38
N PHE A 214 22.10 16.43 5.56
CA PHE A 214 20.94 16.88 4.80
C PHE A 214 20.33 18.13 5.41
N ALA A 215 20.10 18.12 6.72
CA ALA A 215 19.55 19.26 7.47
C ALA A 215 20.02 19.23 8.93
N SER A 216 19.99 20.36 9.63
CA SER A 216 20.44 20.46 11.03
C SER A 216 19.83 21.66 11.75
N GLY A 217 20.00 21.70 13.08
CA GLY A 217 19.61 22.85 13.91
C GLY A 217 18.26 22.68 14.59
N PHE A 218 17.73 21.46 14.67
CA PHE A 218 16.41 21.18 15.24
C PHE A 218 16.43 20.99 16.77
N GLY A 219 17.62 20.83 17.37
CA GLY A 219 17.80 20.45 18.77
C GLY A 219 17.43 18.97 19.05
N PHE A 220 16.40 18.46 18.37
CA PHE A 220 16.01 17.06 18.33
C PHE A 220 15.27 16.75 17.03
N VAL A 221 15.51 15.56 16.50
CA VAL A 221 14.75 14.96 15.41
C VAL A 221 14.59 13.47 15.71
N GLY A 222 13.40 12.95 15.46
CA GLY A 222 13.01 11.58 15.80
C GLY A 222 12.61 10.79 14.55
N PRO A 223 11.31 10.59 14.30
CA PRO A 223 10.84 9.78 13.18
C PRO A 223 11.05 10.47 11.83
N LEU A 224 11.36 9.66 10.82
CA LEU A 224 11.50 10.04 9.43
C LEU A 224 10.61 9.17 8.55
N ALA A 225 9.98 9.76 7.53
CA ALA A 225 9.26 9.01 6.50
C ALA A 225 9.22 9.79 5.19
N PHE A 226 9.26 9.09 4.06
CA PHE A 226 9.05 9.68 2.74
C PHE A 226 7.62 9.44 2.27
N ASP A 227 7.02 10.46 1.65
CA ASP A 227 5.82 10.25 0.86
C ASP A 227 6.16 9.77 -0.57
N THR A 228 5.14 9.40 -1.34
CA THR A 228 5.29 8.91 -2.72
C THR A 228 5.75 9.98 -3.71
N SER A 229 5.67 11.26 -3.33
CA SER A 229 6.18 12.39 -4.11
C SER A 229 7.66 12.71 -3.79
N GLY A 230 8.29 11.95 -2.89
CA GLY A 230 9.68 12.14 -2.49
C GLY A 230 9.90 13.25 -1.46
N ASN A 231 8.84 13.73 -0.80
CA ASN A 231 9.00 14.67 0.31
C ASN A 231 9.41 13.91 1.58
N LEU A 232 10.40 14.40 2.31
CA LEU A 232 10.80 13.86 3.62
C LEU A 232 9.99 14.54 4.72
N PHE A 233 9.37 13.75 5.59
CA PHE A 233 8.72 14.22 6.81
C PHE A 233 9.60 13.88 8.00
N ALA A 234 9.87 14.87 8.85
CA ALA A 234 10.69 14.73 10.04
C ALA A 234 9.93 15.21 11.29
N GLY A 235 9.84 14.34 12.30
CA GLY A 235 9.28 14.67 13.60
C GLY A 235 10.31 15.36 14.47
N THR A 236 9.99 16.56 14.95
CA THR A 236 10.79 17.29 15.95
C THR A 236 10.02 17.36 17.27
N PHE A 237 10.52 18.09 18.27
CA PHE A 237 9.85 18.18 19.58
C PHE A 237 8.41 18.69 19.53
N ASP A 238 8.10 19.64 18.65
CA ASP A 238 6.82 20.38 18.67
C ASP A 238 6.13 20.47 17.30
N ARG A 239 6.68 19.86 16.25
CA ARG A 239 6.13 19.95 14.89
C ARG A 239 6.64 18.83 13.99
N ILE A 240 5.93 18.66 12.88
CA ILE A 240 6.40 17.91 11.73
C ILE A 240 6.96 18.91 10.72
N LEU A 241 8.18 18.66 10.25
CA LEU A 241 8.75 19.36 9.11
C LEU A 241 8.55 18.53 7.85
N LYS A 242 8.14 19.17 6.76
CA LYS A 242 8.11 18.60 5.42
C LYS A 242 9.23 19.23 4.60
N PHE A 243 10.13 18.42 4.07
CA PHE A 243 11.16 18.83 3.12
C PHE A 243 10.74 18.39 1.73
N ALA A 244 10.63 19.34 0.81
CA ALA A 244 10.44 19.04 -0.60
C ALA A 244 11.72 18.42 -1.20
N PRO A 245 11.65 17.75 -2.37
CA PRO A 245 12.82 17.14 -3.01
C PRO A 245 13.97 18.13 -3.31
N ASP A 246 13.66 19.43 -3.40
CA ASP A 246 14.64 20.51 -3.56
C ASP A 246 15.34 20.92 -2.23
N GLY A 247 14.95 20.31 -1.11
CA GLY A 247 15.46 20.60 0.23
C GLY A 247 14.71 21.70 0.98
N THR A 248 13.72 22.36 0.36
CA THR A 248 12.94 23.42 1.00
C THR A 248 12.07 22.85 2.12
N SER A 249 12.20 23.42 3.33
CA SER A 249 11.45 22.96 4.50
C SER A 249 10.22 23.83 4.81
N THR A 250 9.11 23.19 5.16
CA THR A 250 7.89 23.85 5.69
C THR A 250 7.36 23.11 6.92
N ASN A 251 6.55 23.79 7.72
CA ASN A 251 5.80 23.11 8.79
C ASN A 251 4.62 22.35 8.17
N PHE A 252 4.41 21.12 8.65
CA PHE A 252 3.30 20.27 8.24
C PHE A 252 2.40 19.94 9.43
N GLY A 253 1.11 20.22 9.30
CA GLY A 253 0.14 20.00 10.37
C GLY A 253 0.35 20.86 11.62
N GLY A 254 -0.32 20.49 12.71
CA GLY A 254 -0.24 21.16 14.01
C GLY A 254 0.82 20.57 14.95
N THR A 255 1.00 21.18 16.13
CA THR A 255 1.97 20.74 17.14
C THR A 255 1.65 19.34 17.66
N ILE A 256 2.67 18.48 17.65
CA ILE A 256 2.61 17.10 18.13
C ILE A 256 3.93 16.69 18.77
N ILE A 257 3.85 15.76 19.73
CA ILE A 257 5.01 14.99 20.21
C ILE A 257 4.96 13.65 19.47
N SER A 258 5.82 13.50 18.47
CA SER A 258 5.77 12.38 17.54
C SER A 258 6.64 11.20 17.99
N GLY A 259 6.02 10.04 18.22
CA GLY A 259 6.71 8.77 18.46
C GLY A 259 7.15 8.05 17.18
N ALA A 260 6.30 8.03 16.15
CA ALA A 260 6.54 7.29 14.91
C ALA A 260 5.71 7.85 13.75
N PHE A 261 6.17 7.64 12.52
CA PHE A 261 5.46 7.98 11.28
C PHE A 261 5.18 6.73 10.44
N ALA A 262 4.03 6.71 9.77
CA ALA A 262 3.74 5.75 8.73
C ALA A 262 2.84 6.42 7.67
N PHE A 263 3.20 6.32 6.40
CA PHE A 263 2.30 6.69 5.31
C PHE A 263 1.39 5.52 4.97
N GLU A 264 0.11 5.80 4.80
CA GLU A 264 -0.80 4.82 4.23
C GLU A 264 -0.36 4.51 2.79
N PRO A 265 -0.12 3.23 2.45
CA PRO A 265 0.31 2.87 1.12
C PRO A 265 -0.79 3.23 0.11
N LEU A 266 -0.37 3.58 -1.11
CA LEU A 266 -1.33 3.67 -2.20
C LEU A 266 -1.93 2.28 -2.43
N PRO A 267 -3.26 2.14 -2.54
CA PRO A 267 -3.87 0.84 -2.73
C PRO A 267 -3.26 0.19 -3.96
N GLU A 268 -2.70 -1.01 -3.77
CA GLU A 268 -2.22 -1.80 -4.89
C GLU A 268 -3.44 -2.14 -5.77
N LYS A 269 -3.58 -1.44 -6.89
CA LYS A 269 -4.63 -1.74 -7.87
C LYS A 269 -4.21 -3.00 -8.64
N LEU A 270 -5.10 -3.98 -8.70
CA LEU A 270 -4.96 -5.14 -9.57
C LEU A 270 -4.73 -4.63 -11.01
N ARG A 271 -3.55 -4.88 -11.57
CA ARG A 271 -3.19 -4.36 -12.89
C ARG A 271 -3.81 -5.19 -14.02
N ASN A 272 -3.92 -6.50 -13.83
CA ASN A 272 -4.51 -7.38 -14.82
C ASN A 272 -5.06 -8.69 -14.25
N ILE A 273 -6.00 -9.27 -14.97
CA ILE A 273 -6.44 -10.68 -14.85
C ILE A 273 -6.46 -11.29 -16.25
N SER A 274 -6.18 -12.59 -16.34
CA SER A 274 -6.13 -13.31 -17.60
C SER A 274 -6.63 -14.74 -17.42
N ALA A 275 -7.39 -15.23 -18.40
CA ALA A 275 -7.89 -16.61 -18.44
C ALA A 275 -7.83 -17.16 -19.86
N ARG A 276 -7.42 -18.42 -19.99
CA ARG A 276 -7.37 -19.15 -21.27
C ARG A 276 -8.36 -20.31 -21.25
N ALA A 277 -9.24 -20.38 -22.22
CA ALA A 277 -10.15 -21.51 -22.36
C ALA A 277 -10.52 -21.76 -23.83
N LEU A 278 -11.19 -22.89 -24.06
CA LEU A 278 -11.82 -23.17 -25.35
C LEU A 278 -13.05 -22.28 -25.53
N VAL A 279 -13.12 -21.62 -26.68
CA VAL A 279 -14.30 -20.92 -27.19
C VAL A 279 -15.06 -21.89 -28.09
N GLY A 280 -16.32 -22.13 -27.74
CA GLY A 280 -17.27 -22.91 -28.51
C GLY A 280 -18.19 -22.03 -29.37
N THR A 281 -19.34 -22.58 -29.74
CA THR A 281 -20.35 -21.94 -30.59
C THR A 281 -21.60 -21.60 -29.79
N GLY A 282 -22.47 -20.73 -30.31
CA GLY A 282 -23.73 -20.38 -29.66
C GLY A 282 -23.49 -19.75 -28.28
N ASP A 283 -24.04 -20.34 -27.23
CA ASP A 283 -23.87 -19.83 -25.86
C ASP A 283 -22.59 -20.34 -25.17
N ASP A 284 -21.85 -21.27 -25.79
CA ASP A 284 -20.60 -21.82 -25.26
C ASP A 284 -19.41 -20.88 -25.49
N VAL A 285 -19.47 -19.68 -24.93
CA VAL A 285 -18.47 -18.62 -25.09
C VAL A 285 -17.47 -18.56 -23.94
N LEU A 286 -16.31 -17.93 -24.17
CA LEU A 286 -15.37 -17.62 -23.10
C LEU A 286 -15.79 -16.31 -22.42
N ILE A 287 -15.91 -16.33 -21.10
CA ILE A 287 -16.30 -15.17 -20.29
C ILE A 287 -15.21 -14.84 -19.26
N GLY A 288 -14.66 -13.63 -19.35
CA GLY A 288 -13.82 -13.02 -18.33
C GLY A 288 -14.64 -12.03 -17.48
N GLY A 289 -15.13 -12.46 -16.33
CA GLY A 289 -15.85 -11.60 -15.38
C GLY A 289 -14.89 -10.76 -14.53
N PHE A 290 -15.21 -9.48 -14.33
CA PHE A 290 -14.43 -8.59 -13.46
C PHE A 290 -15.28 -7.53 -12.78
N ILE A 291 -14.73 -6.93 -11.73
CA ILE A 291 -15.38 -5.86 -10.96
C ILE A 291 -14.48 -4.64 -11.03
N VAL A 292 -15.05 -3.50 -11.43
CA VAL A 292 -14.42 -2.20 -11.32
C VAL A 292 -14.75 -1.62 -9.95
N GLY A 293 -13.73 -1.46 -9.11
CA GLY A 293 -13.86 -0.87 -7.77
C GLY A 293 -13.78 0.66 -7.77
N GLY A 294 -13.94 1.27 -6.59
CA GLY A 294 -13.93 2.72 -6.41
C GLY A 294 -15.32 3.29 -6.13
N ASN A 295 -15.43 4.62 -6.07
CA ASN A 295 -16.73 5.26 -5.93
C ASN A 295 -17.52 5.17 -7.25
N ALA A 296 -18.86 5.15 -7.19
CA ALA A 296 -19.71 4.99 -8.37
C ALA A 296 -19.61 6.13 -9.41
N LEU A 297 -18.95 7.23 -9.05
CA LEU A 297 -18.68 8.38 -9.92
C LEU A 297 -17.26 8.33 -10.52
N ALA A 298 -16.43 7.38 -10.10
CA ALA A 298 -15.07 7.21 -10.56
C ALA A 298 -15.08 6.41 -11.85
N ASN A 299 -14.59 7.05 -12.90
CA ASN A 299 -14.43 6.51 -14.22
C ASN A 299 -13.03 5.88 -14.30
N ASN A 300 -12.96 4.54 -14.36
CA ASN A 300 -11.70 3.80 -14.42
C ASN A 300 -11.48 3.30 -15.85
N ALA A 301 -10.35 3.63 -16.45
CA ALA A 301 -10.02 3.11 -17.77
C ALA A 301 -9.51 1.65 -17.70
N VAL A 302 -9.97 0.86 -18.66
CA VAL A 302 -9.72 -0.57 -18.79
C VAL A 302 -9.46 -0.89 -20.25
N VAL A 303 -8.53 -1.82 -20.51
CA VAL A 303 -8.39 -2.48 -21.81
C VAL A 303 -8.71 -3.96 -21.62
N ALA A 304 -9.70 -4.46 -22.37
CA ALA A 304 -9.96 -5.88 -22.47
C ALA A 304 -9.49 -6.39 -23.83
N ARG A 305 -8.90 -7.60 -23.87
CA ARG A 305 -8.35 -8.20 -25.09
C ARG A 305 -8.80 -9.65 -25.23
N ALA A 306 -8.98 -10.07 -26.47
CA ALA A 306 -9.16 -11.45 -26.87
C ALA A 306 -8.02 -11.85 -27.80
N ILE A 307 -7.08 -12.65 -27.28
CA ILE A 307 -5.88 -13.10 -28.00
C ILE A 307 -6.11 -14.52 -28.50
N GLY A 308 -5.95 -14.71 -29.80
CA GLY A 308 -6.24 -15.96 -30.51
C GLY A 308 -5.06 -16.36 -31.38
N PRO A 309 -4.93 -15.81 -32.60
CA PRO A 309 -3.85 -16.13 -33.54
C PRO A 309 -2.44 -16.08 -32.94
N SER A 310 -2.14 -15.08 -32.11
CA SER A 310 -0.81 -14.93 -31.51
C SER A 310 -0.43 -16.11 -30.60
N LEU A 311 -1.41 -16.86 -30.08
CA LEU A 311 -1.15 -18.06 -29.28
C LEU A 311 -0.50 -19.19 -30.09
N ALA A 312 -0.64 -19.21 -31.43
CA ALA A 312 0.09 -20.16 -32.28
C ALA A 312 1.61 -20.03 -32.09
N GLN A 313 2.10 -18.79 -31.98
CA GLN A 313 3.51 -18.49 -31.76
C GLN A 313 3.98 -18.93 -30.38
N ALA A 314 3.06 -19.03 -29.41
CA ALA A 314 3.30 -19.58 -28.08
C ALA A 314 3.18 -21.13 -28.02
N GLY A 315 3.05 -21.80 -29.18
CA GLY A 315 3.03 -23.26 -29.28
C GLY A 315 1.64 -23.90 -29.13
N LEU A 316 0.57 -23.11 -29.12
CA LEU A 316 -0.79 -23.66 -29.16
C LEU A 316 -1.13 -24.18 -30.55
N THR A 317 -1.68 -25.39 -30.62
CA THR A 317 -2.00 -26.05 -31.90
C THR A 317 -3.41 -25.78 -32.41
N ASN A 318 -4.30 -25.23 -31.56
CA ASN A 318 -5.67 -24.90 -31.93
C ASN A 318 -6.10 -23.54 -31.33
N PRO A 319 -5.42 -22.44 -31.66
CA PRO A 319 -5.87 -21.11 -31.29
C PRO A 319 -7.19 -20.76 -31.99
N LEU A 320 -8.01 -19.93 -31.35
CA LEU A 320 -9.12 -19.29 -32.05
C LEU A 320 -8.55 -18.35 -33.11
N ALA A 321 -8.90 -18.56 -34.37
CA ALA A 321 -8.28 -17.87 -35.49
C ALA A 321 -8.73 -16.42 -35.67
N ASP A 322 -9.92 -16.10 -35.17
CA ASP A 322 -10.56 -14.80 -35.39
C ASP A 322 -11.51 -14.50 -34.20
N PRO A 323 -10.96 -14.04 -33.07
CA PRO A 323 -11.73 -13.72 -31.87
C PRO A 323 -12.46 -12.37 -31.97
N THR A 324 -13.74 -12.33 -31.61
CA THR A 324 -14.46 -11.08 -31.31
C THR A 324 -14.57 -10.85 -29.81
N LEU A 325 -14.73 -9.59 -29.39
CA LEU A 325 -14.85 -9.21 -27.99
C LEU A 325 -16.03 -8.27 -27.75
N GLU A 326 -16.89 -8.64 -26.81
CA GLU A 326 -17.93 -7.76 -26.28
C GLU A 326 -17.70 -7.50 -24.79
N LEU A 327 -17.71 -6.24 -24.40
CA LEU A 327 -17.79 -5.85 -22.99
C LEU A 327 -19.24 -5.59 -22.63
N ARG A 328 -19.72 -6.24 -21.56
CA ARG A 328 -21.11 -6.16 -21.10
C ARG A 328 -21.20 -5.70 -19.65
N ASP A 329 -22.27 -4.97 -19.34
CA ASP A 329 -22.58 -4.49 -17.99
C ASP A 329 -23.33 -5.54 -17.15
N ALA A 330 -23.63 -5.19 -15.90
CA ALA A 330 -24.34 -6.07 -14.95
C ALA A 330 -25.77 -6.46 -15.39
N SER A 331 -26.38 -5.74 -16.33
CA SER A 331 -27.69 -6.07 -16.91
C SER A 331 -27.58 -6.96 -18.15
N GLY A 332 -26.35 -7.27 -18.59
CA GLY A 332 -26.06 -7.99 -19.82
C GLY A 332 -26.07 -7.10 -21.07
N GLY A 333 -26.25 -5.78 -20.92
CA GLY A 333 -26.19 -4.83 -22.02
C GLY A 333 -24.77 -4.70 -22.58
N ILE A 334 -24.62 -4.56 -23.89
CA ILE A 334 -23.32 -4.32 -24.52
C ILE A 334 -22.92 -2.87 -24.24
N VAL A 335 -21.75 -2.71 -23.61
CA VAL A 335 -21.10 -1.40 -23.39
C VAL A 335 -20.30 -1.01 -24.63
N ILE A 336 -19.47 -1.93 -25.11
CA ILE A 336 -18.66 -1.78 -26.31
C ILE A 336 -18.35 -3.17 -26.87
N ALA A 337 -18.21 -3.26 -28.19
CA ALA A 337 -17.81 -4.49 -28.86
C ALA A 337 -16.80 -4.15 -29.94
N ASN A 338 -15.93 -5.11 -30.24
CA ASN A 338 -14.96 -4.99 -31.30
C ASN A 338 -14.68 -6.35 -31.94
N ASP A 339 -14.29 -6.33 -33.20
CA ASP A 339 -13.85 -7.49 -33.96
C ASP A 339 -12.32 -7.43 -34.04
N ASP A 340 -11.79 -6.51 -34.85
CA ASP A 340 -10.35 -6.28 -34.97
C ASP A 340 -9.93 -5.06 -34.13
N TRP A 341 -8.87 -5.19 -33.33
CA TRP A 341 -8.43 -4.12 -32.41
C TRP A 341 -8.16 -2.77 -33.09
N GLN A 342 -7.89 -2.78 -34.40
CA GLN A 342 -7.62 -1.60 -35.21
C GLN A 342 -8.88 -0.90 -35.74
N ASP A 343 -10.06 -1.49 -35.62
CA ASP A 343 -11.27 -0.99 -36.28
C ASP A 343 -11.74 0.38 -35.77
N THR A 344 -11.85 0.51 -34.44
CA THR A 344 -12.53 1.67 -33.82
C THR A 344 -11.71 2.39 -32.77
N GLN A 345 -10.68 1.76 -32.20
CA GLN A 345 -9.93 2.28 -31.04
C GLN A 345 -8.42 2.08 -31.17
N GLU A 346 -7.89 1.99 -32.40
CA GLU A 346 -6.47 1.73 -32.68
C GLU A 346 -5.54 2.66 -31.90
N ASP A 347 -5.82 3.97 -31.92
CA ASP A 347 -5.00 4.98 -31.24
C ASP A 347 -4.98 4.77 -29.72
N GLN A 348 -6.15 4.62 -29.07
CA GLN A 348 -6.23 4.42 -27.61
C GLN A 348 -5.57 3.12 -27.17
N ILE A 349 -5.77 2.05 -27.95
CA ILE A 349 -5.21 0.73 -27.66
C ILE A 349 -3.68 0.75 -27.85
N THR A 350 -3.19 1.42 -28.88
CA THR A 350 -1.74 1.62 -29.11
C THR A 350 -1.12 2.45 -28.00
N GLU A 351 -1.74 3.59 -27.64
CA GLU A 351 -1.24 4.49 -26.60
C GLU A 351 -1.23 3.81 -25.21
N SER A 352 -2.15 2.87 -24.96
CA SER A 352 -2.15 2.07 -23.73
C SER A 352 -0.95 1.12 -23.60
N GLY A 353 -0.22 0.86 -24.70
CA GLY A 353 0.88 -0.11 -24.76
C GLY A 353 0.41 -1.57 -24.76
N LEU A 354 -0.88 -1.81 -25.00
CA LEU A 354 -1.50 -3.14 -24.97
C LEU A 354 -2.11 -3.56 -26.31
N ALA A 355 -1.71 -2.96 -27.42
CA ALA A 355 -2.12 -3.43 -28.74
C ALA A 355 -1.79 -4.92 -28.94
N PRO A 356 -2.78 -5.75 -29.34
CA PRO A 356 -2.52 -7.08 -29.86
C PRO A 356 -1.54 -7.04 -31.04
N THR A 357 -0.80 -8.13 -31.24
CA THR A 357 0.22 -8.18 -32.30
C THR A 357 -0.34 -8.69 -33.63
N ASP A 358 -1.40 -9.49 -33.59
CA ASP A 358 -2.09 -9.95 -34.78
C ASP A 358 -3.27 -9.00 -35.08
N PRO A 359 -3.47 -8.56 -36.35
CA PRO A 359 -4.56 -7.66 -36.70
C PRO A 359 -5.95 -8.27 -36.48
N ASN A 360 -6.08 -9.61 -36.53
CA ASN A 360 -7.37 -10.29 -36.32
C ASN A 360 -7.69 -10.51 -34.83
N GLU A 361 -6.91 -9.92 -33.91
CA GLU A 361 -7.19 -10.01 -32.47
C GLU A 361 -8.07 -8.87 -32.02
N SER A 362 -8.99 -9.14 -31.10
CA SER A 362 -9.88 -8.11 -30.60
C SER A 362 -9.35 -7.43 -29.35
N ALA A 363 -9.58 -6.13 -29.26
CA ALA A 363 -9.41 -5.39 -28.02
C ALA A 363 -10.41 -4.21 -27.94
N VAL A 364 -10.79 -3.86 -26.71
CA VAL A 364 -11.63 -2.69 -26.43
C VAL A 364 -10.97 -1.84 -25.34
N TYR A 365 -11.02 -0.52 -25.51
CA TYR A 365 -10.67 0.46 -24.47
C TYR A 365 -11.96 1.06 -23.92
N ALA A 366 -12.19 1.00 -22.62
CA ALA A 366 -13.40 1.56 -22.01
C ALA A 366 -13.09 2.28 -20.71
N THR A 367 -13.79 3.39 -20.49
CA THR A 367 -13.81 4.07 -19.19
C THR A 367 -15.10 3.71 -18.47
N LEU A 368 -14.98 2.97 -17.38
CA LEU A 368 -16.10 2.30 -16.71
C LEU A 368 -16.32 2.88 -15.30
N PRO A 369 -17.59 3.17 -14.94
CA PRO A 369 -17.97 3.37 -13.54
C PRO A 369 -17.68 2.13 -12.68
N ALA A 370 -17.71 2.30 -11.35
CA ALA A 370 -17.65 1.15 -10.46
C ALA A 370 -18.86 0.23 -10.68
N GLY A 371 -18.61 -1.08 -10.82
CA GLY A 371 -19.65 -2.05 -11.17
C GLY A 371 -19.11 -3.40 -11.62
N ASN A 372 -20.03 -4.32 -11.93
CA ASN A 372 -19.73 -5.65 -12.45
C ASN A 372 -19.79 -5.65 -13.98
N TYR A 373 -18.80 -6.28 -14.61
CA TYR A 373 -18.68 -6.37 -16.05
C TYR A 373 -18.23 -7.76 -16.51
N THR A 374 -18.54 -8.09 -17.76
CA THR A 374 -18.06 -9.31 -18.40
C THR A 374 -17.48 -9.02 -19.78
N ALA A 375 -16.27 -9.53 -20.02
CA ALA A 375 -15.68 -9.63 -21.35
C ALA A 375 -16.10 -10.97 -21.96
N VAL A 376 -16.81 -10.94 -23.08
CA VAL A 376 -17.32 -12.12 -23.78
C VAL A 376 -16.55 -12.29 -25.08
N VAL A 377 -15.92 -13.44 -25.25
CA VAL A 377 -15.12 -13.78 -26.43
C VAL A 377 -15.82 -14.85 -27.25
N ARG A 378 -15.95 -14.59 -28.56
CA ARG A 378 -16.55 -15.49 -29.57
C ARG A 378 -15.61 -15.66 -30.74
N GLY A 379 -15.82 -16.69 -31.56
CA GLY A 379 -15.18 -16.80 -32.87
C GLY A 379 -16.05 -16.21 -33.97
N VAL A 380 -15.46 -15.43 -34.88
CA VAL A 380 -16.15 -14.99 -36.10
C VAL A 380 -16.69 -16.20 -36.86
N GLY A 381 -17.94 -16.11 -37.32
CA GLY A 381 -18.58 -17.18 -38.09
C GLY A 381 -18.85 -18.47 -37.32
N GLU A 382 -19.04 -18.42 -35.99
CA GLU A 382 -19.25 -19.60 -35.14
C GLU A 382 -18.07 -20.57 -35.19
N THR A 383 -16.85 -20.03 -35.26
CA THR A 383 -15.62 -20.82 -35.18
C THR A 383 -15.27 -21.16 -33.73
N THR A 384 -14.48 -22.21 -33.56
CA THR A 384 -14.03 -22.68 -32.24
C THR A 384 -12.52 -22.69 -32.16
N GLY A 385 -12.00 -22.60 -30.95
CA GLY A 385 -10.56 -22.58 -30.72
C GLY A 385 -10.23 -22.08 -29.32
N THR A 386 -8.97 -22.19 -28.94
CA THR A 386 -8.53 -21.67 -27.63
C THR A 386 -8.20 -20.19 -27.74
N ALA A 387 -8.80 -19.37 -26.89
CA ALA A 387 -8.50 -17.95 -26.77
C ALA A 387 -8.07 -17.59 -25.35
N LEU A 388 -7.37 -16.48 -25.24
CA LEU A 388 -7.03 -15.84 -23.97
C LEU A 388 -7.87 -14.57 -23.85
N VAL A 389 -8.64 -14.45 -22.77
CA VAL A 389 -9.30 -13.19 -22.40
C VAL A 389 -8.47 -12.52 -21.32
N GLU A 390 -8.14 -11.25 -21.54
CA GLU A 390 -7.33 -10.45 -20.62
C GLU A 390 -8.04 -9.14 -20.32
N ILE A 391 -7.96 -8.69 -19.06
CA ILE A 391 -8.51 -7.40 -18.63
C ILE A 391 -7.41 -6.66 -17.88
N TYR A 392 -7.10 -5.45 -18.32
CA TYR A 392 -6.08 -4.57 -17.78
C TYR A 392 -6.71 -3.29 -17.24
N SER A 393 -6.27 -2.84 -16.06
CA SER A 393 -6.58 -1.49 -15.58
C SER A 393 -5.56 -0.50 -16.12
N ILE A 394 -6.04 0.54 -16.83
CA ILE A 394 -5.24 1.60 -17.46
C ILE A 394 -5.51 2.89 -16.70
N GLY A 395 -4.60 3.27 -15.82
CA GLY A 395 -4.78 4.45 -14.97
C GLY A 395 -3.97 4.33 -13.69
N GLN A 396 -2.75 4.86 -13.75
CA GLN A 396 -1.99 5.20 -12.55
C GLN A 396 -1.82 6.71 -12.51
#